data_AF-A0A1Q8GC57-F1
#
_entry.id   AF-A0A1Q8GC57-F1
#
_cell.length_a   1.000
_cell.length_b   1.000
_cell.length_c   1.000
_cell.angle_alpha   90.00
_cell.angle_beta   90.00
_cell.angle_gamma   90.00
#
_symmetry.space_group_name_H-M   'P 1'
#
loop_
_entity.id
_entity.type
_entity.pdbx_description
1 polymer ?
#
loop_
_entity_poly.entity_id
_entity_poly.type
_entity_poly.pdbx_seq_one_letter_code
_entity_poly.pdbx_strand_id
1 'polypeptide(L)'
;MAAIIEWLDHWQTMLGAIFGGLIALIAALIVALAQTRRERRTAAMLVFSDLLAIVTAAQNLHTLAADSNVSDEKYPRWLAEKLSLRRPKISPYFEAEMVRLLDVDVSLAAHLHLFRISFSIVEDRVLDLKGTFTEDSSRSPGAVKKPSQRDSDDFESIATELDRAAGHADYAIHYLEKLVLSKMPTVSRLRMSLCRYPIEKKSREVLKTGQI
;
A
#
# COMPACT_ATOMS: atom_id res chain seq x y z
N MET A 1 64.50 11.03 29.80
CA MET A 1 64.15 10.97 28.37
C MET A 1 63.19 9.80 28.08
N ALA A 2 63.53 8.57 28.48
CA ALA A 2 62.66 7.39 28.27
C ALA A 2 61.23 7.53 28.83
N ALA A 3 61.07 8.00 30.08
CA ALA A 3 59.75 8.16 30.70
C ALA A 3 58.81 9.17 30.00
N ILE A 4 59.36 10.20 29.36
CA ILE A 4 58.58 11.20 28.62
C ILE A 4 58.07 10.59 27.30
N ILE A 5 58.90 9.76 26.66
CA ILE A 5 58.55 9.07 25.40
C ILE A 5 57.47 8.01 25.66
N GLU A 6 57.59 7.20 26.70
CA GLU A 6 56.55 6.23 27.10
C GLU A 6 55.22 6.90 27.45
N TRP A 7 55.27 8.03 28.17
CA TRP A 7 54.07 8.80 28.48
C TRP A 7 53.40 9.34 27.22
N LEU A 8 54.18 9.85 26.25
CA LEU A 8 53.65 10.34 24.98
C LEU A 8 53.01 9.22 24.14
N ASP A 9 53.65 8.05 24.08
CA ASP A 9 53.21 6.91 23.29
C ASP A 9 51.93 6.27 23.85
N HIS A 10 51.77 6.26 25.18
CA HIS A 10 50.55 5.82 25.84
C HIS A 10 49.36 6.75 25.52
N TRP A 11 49.58 8.07 25.56
CA TRP A 11 48.56 9.06 25.18
C TRP A 11 48.19 8.96 23.69
N GLN A 12 49.17 8.74 22.81
CA GLN A 12 48.93 8.53 21.38
C GLN A 12 48.11 7.26 21.13
N THR A 13 48.42 6.16 21.82
CA THR A 13 47.68 4.89 21.71
C THR A 13 46.25 5.04 22.22
N MET A 14 46.05 5.73 23.35
CA MET A 14 44.72 5.99 23.92
C MET A 14 43.86 6.85 22.98
N LEU A 15 44.43 7.93 22.43
CA LEU A 15 43.75 8.76 21.43
C LEU A 15 43.43 7.95 20.18
N GLY A 16 44.36 7.13 19.69
CA GLY A 16 44.15 6.23 18.55
C GLY A 16 42.99 5.26 18.76
N ALA A 17 42.88 4.65 19.95
CA ALA A 17 41.78 3.76 20.30
C ALA A 17 40.42 4.48 20.33
N ILE A 18 40.37 5.70 20.88
CA ILE A 18 39.14 6.51 20.94
C ILE A 18 38.69 6.90 19.52
N PHE A 19 39.60 7.43 18.68
CA PHE A 19 39.27 7.81 17.31
C PHE A 19 38.91 6.59 16.45
N GLY A 20 39.64 5.48 16.60
CA GLY A 20 39.32 4.22 15.91
C GLY A 20 37.93 3.70 16.27
N GLY A 21 37.58 3.71 17.56
CA GLY A 21 36.24 3.33 18.03
C GLY A 21 35.13 4.24 17.49
N LEU A 22 35.35 5.56 17.50
CA LEU A 22 34.38 6.53 16.96
C LEU A 22 34.16 6.35 15.46
N ILE A 23 35.23 6.19 14.68
CA ILE A 23 35.14 5.96 13.23
C ILE A 23 34.41 4.65 12.94
N ALA A 24 34.70 3.58 13.69
CA ALA A 24 34.01 2.30 13.54
C ALA A 24 32.51 2.42 13.83
N LEU A 25 32.13 3.14 14.89
CA LEU A 25 30.73 3.42 15.22
C LEU A 25 30.02 4.20 14.10
N ILE A 26 30.65 5.26 13.59
CA ILE A 26 30.10 6.07 12.49
C ILE A 26 29.93 5.22 11.24
N ALA A 27 30.93 4.41 10.88
CA ALA A 27 30.86 3.51 9.74
C ALA A 27 29.73 2.50 9.88
N ALA A 28 29.57 1.88 11.05
CA ALA A 28 28.47 0.96 11.34
C ALA A 28 27.10 1.64 11.21
N LEU A 29 26.95 2.86 11.72
CA LEU A 29 25.72 3.64 11.61
C LEU A 29 25.38 3.96 10.15
N ILE A 30 26.36 4.36 9.34
CA ILE A 30 26.17 4.63 7.92
C ILE A 30 25.70 3.37 7.18
N VAL A 31 26.35 2.23 7.43
CA VAL A 31 25.97 0.95 6.81
C VAL A 31 24.56 0.53 7.22
N ALA A 32 24.23 0.63 8.52
CA ALA A 32 22.90 0.31 9.03
C ALA A 32 21.82 1.18 8.36
N LEU A 33 22.03 2.50 8.29
CA LEU A 33 21.08 3.41 7.63
C LEU A 33 20.94 3.15 6.12
N ALA A 34 22.04 2.85 5.44
CA ALA A 34 22.03 2.52 4.02
C ALA A 34 21.26 1.20 3.76
N GLN A 35 21.46 0.20 4.62
CA GLN A 35 20.77 -1.08 4.54
C GLN A 35 19.27 -0.92 4.78
N THR A 36 18.85 -0.26 5.87
CA THR A 36 17.42 0.02 6.15
C THR A 36 16.76 0.78 5.00
N ARG A 37 17.47 1.74 4.38
CA ARG A 37 16.94 2.49 3.24
C ARG A 37 16.75 1.60 2.01
N ARG A 38 17.66 0.67 1.73
CA ARG A 38 17.53 -0.29 0.64
C ARG A 38 16.35 -1.22 0.87
N GLU A 39 16.23 -1.77 2.08
CA GLU A 39 15.12 -2.67 2.45
C GLU A 39 13.77 -1.97 2.30
N ARG A 40 13.60 -0.76 2.86
CA ARG A 40 12.37 0.02 2.70
C ARG A 40 12.05 0.32 1.24
N ARG A 41 13.07 0.57 0.42
CA ARG A 41 12.86 0.84 -1.01
C ARG A 41 12.38 -0.41 -1.75
N THR A 42 12.96 -1.57 -1.45
CA THR A 42 12.50 -2.85 -2.00
C THR A 42 11.05 -3.14 -1.59
N ALA A 43 10.75 -3.01 -0.29
CA ALA A 43 9.40 -3.16 0.24
C ALA A 43 8.40 -2.22 -0.46
N ALA A 44 8.76 -0.94 -0.57
CA ALA A 44 7.93 0.05 -1.23
C ALA A 44 7.70 -0.26 -2.71
N MET A 45 8.67 -0.79 -3.45
CA MET A 45 8.48 -1.15 -4.87
C MET A 45 7.51 -2.33 -5.02
N LEU A 46 7.60 -3.34 -4.15
CA LEU A 46 6.68 -4.48 -4.17
C LEU A 46 5.25 -4.05 -3.83
N VAL A 47 5.09 -3.34 -2.72
CA VAL A 47 3.78 -2.79 -2.29
C VAL A 47 3.22 -1.84 -3.35
N PHE A 48 4.05 -0.97 -3.92
CA PHE A 48 3.62 -0.06 -4.99
C PHE A 48 3.07 -0.81 -6.20
N SER A 49 3.75 -1.88 -6.64
CA SER A 49 3.28 -2.69 -7.76
C SER A 49 1.93 -3.33 -7.47
N ASP A 50 1.74 -3.88 -6.27
CA ASP A 50 0.47 -4.48 -5.86
C ASP A 50 -0.67 -3.45 -5.81
N LEU A 51 -0.43 -2.29 -5.17
CA LEU A 51 -1.40 -1.20 -5.10
C LEU A 51 -1.77 -0.69 -6.50
N LEU A 52 -0.78 -0.47 -7.36
CA LEU A 52 -1.00 0.02 -8.71
C LEU A 52 -1.80 -0.98 -9.54
N ALA A 53 -1.55 -2.28 -9.38
CA ALA A 53 -2.32 -3.32 -10.06
C ALA A 53 -3.81 -3.25 -9.69
N ILE A 54 -4.14 -3.04 -8.41
CA ILE A 54 -5.54 -2.90 -7.96
C ILE A 54 -6.18 -1.61 -8.48
N VAL A 55 -5.49 -0.47 -8.36
CA VAL A 55 -5.98 0.81 -8.88
C VAL A 55 -6.26 0.73 -10.38
N THR A 56 -5.32 0.17 -11.14
CA THR A 56 -5.46 -0.01 -12.58
C THR A 56 -6.60 -0.97 -12.91
N ALA A 57 -6.77 -2.05 -12.13
CA ALA A 57 -7.87 -2.98 -12.32
C ALA A 57 -9.23 -2.30 -12.08
N ALA A 58 -9.38 -1.52 -11.00
CA ALA A 58 -10.60 -0.79 -10.70
C ALA A 58 -10.91 0.24 -11.81
N GLN A 59 -9.93 1.05 -12.21
CA GLN A 59 -10.09 2.03 -13.30
C GLN A 59 -10.50 1.35 -14.62
N ASN A 60 -9.86 0.24 -14.98
CA ASN A 60 -10.20 -0.52 -16.19
C ASN A 60 -11.61 -1.13 -16.14
N LEU A 61 -12.12 -1.48 -14.96
CA LEU A 61 -13.49 -1.98 -14.81
C LEU A 61 -14.50 -0.84 -14.96
N HIS A 62 -14.21 0.35 -14.40
CA HIS A 62 -15.01 1.55 -14.60
C HIS A 62 -15.09 1.97 -16.07
N THR A 63 -13.95 2.01 -16.78
CA THR A 63 -13.94 2.35 -18.21
C THR A 63 -14.69 1.31 -19.04
N LEU A 64 -14.48 0.02 -18.77
CA LEU A 64 -15.17 -1.05 -19.48
C LEU A 64 -16.69 -1.05 -19.25
N ALA A 65 -17.14 -0.66 -18.05
CA ALA A 65 -18.57 -0.49 -17.76
C ALA A 65 -19.18 0.66 -18.56
N ALA A 66 -18.47 1.80 -18.64
CA ALA A 66 -18.87 2.94 -19.45
C ALA A 66 -18.95 2.58 -20.94
N ASP A 67 -17.92 1.90 -21.47
CA ASP A 67 -17.89 1.44 -22.87
C ASP A 67 -19.01 0.45 -23.20
N SER A 68 -19.40 -0.37 -22.21
CA SER A 68 -20.47 -1.36 -22.35
C SER A 68 -21.87 -0.78 -22.10
N ASN A 69 -22.01 0.52 -21.83
CA ASN A 69 -23.26 1.19 -21.45
C ASN A 69 -24.01 0.47 -20.32
N VAL A 70 -23.30 0.02 -19.30
CA VAL A 70 -23.91 -0.60 -18.12
C VAL A 70 -24.61 0.49 -17.32
N SER A 71 -25.92 0.33 -17.10
CA SER A 71 -26.68 1.23 -16.23
C SER A 71 -26.16 1.16 -14.79
N ASP A 72 -26.14 2.30 -14.09
CA ASP A 72 -25.69 2.43 -12.70
C ASP A 72 -26.34 1.41 -11.76
N GLU A 73 -27.63 1.09 -11.95
CA GLU A 73 -28.34 0.08 -11.16
C GLU A 73 -27.78 -1.34 -11.34
N LYS A 74 -27.24 -1.64 -12.52
CA LYS A 74 -26.67 -2.96 -12.87
C LYS A 74 -25.16 -3.01 -12.66
N TYR A 75 -24.52 -1.86 -12.45
CA TYR A 75 -23.08 -1.76 -12.31
C TYR A 75 -22.51 -2.65 -11.18
N PRO A 76 -23.05 -2.67 -9.95
CA PRO A 76 -22.46 -3.46 -8.87
C PRO A 76 -22.46 -4.96 -9.16
N ARG A 77 -23.56 -5.47 -9.73
CA ARG A 77 -23.67 -6.88 -10.12
C ARG A 77 -22.69 -7.22 -11.25
N TRP A 78 -22.64 -6.37 -12.27
CA TRP A 78 -21.72 -6.56 -13.40
C TRP A 78 -20.25 -6.55 -12.92
N LEU A 79 -19.91 -5.63 -12.02
CA LEU A 79 -18.57 -5.52 -11.45
C LEU A 79 -18.20 -6.78 -10.66
N ALA A 80 -19.09 -7.23 -9.77
CA ALA A 80 -18.87 -8.44 -8.97
C ALA A 80 -18.68 -9.68 -9.86
N GLU A 81 -19.44 -9.80 -10.95
CA GLU A 81 -19.26 -10.86 -11.95
C GLU A 81 -17.87 -10.77 -12.60
N LYS A 82 -17.44 -9.59 -13.07
CA LYS A 82 -16.12 -9.43 -13.68
C LYS A 82 -14.96 -9.67 -12.71
N LEU A 83 -15.11 -9.24 -11.46
CA LEU A 83 -14.15 -9.53 -10.39
C LEU A 83 -14.06 -11.02 -10.09
N SER A 84 -15.19 -11.74 -10.07
CA SER A 84 -15.22 -13.19 -9.85
C SER A 84 -14.45 -13.98 -10.90
N LEU A 85 -14.42 -13.48 -12.15
CA LEU A 85 -13.71 -14.07 -13.28
C LEU A 85 -12.21 -13.70 -13.31
N ARG A 86 -11.87 -12.42 -13.14
CA ARG A 86 -10.48 -11.93 -13.30
C ARG A 86 -9.64 -12.01 -12.03
N ARG A 87 -10.26 -11.91 -10.84
CA ARG A 87 -9.66 -11.99 -9.50
C ARG A 87 -8.28 -11.33 -9.40
N PRO A 88 -8.22 -9.99 -9.25
CA PRO A 88 -6.95 -9.35 -8.92
C PRO A 88 -6.42 -9.95 -7.62
N LYS A 89 -5.14 -10.35 -7.62
CA LYS A 89 -4.46 -10.92 -6.45
C LYS A 89 -3.35 -9.99 -6.03
N ILE A 90 -3.26 -9.78 -4.73
CA ILE A 90 -2.11 -9.13 -4.10
C ILE A 90 -1.01 -10.18 -3.90
N SER A 91 0.26 -9.76 -3.94
CA SER A 91 1.36 -10.67 -3.64
C SER A 91 1.25 -11.25 -2.23
N PRO A 92 1.65 -12.51 -2.01
CA PRO A 92 1.62 -13.13 -0.67
C PRO A 92 2.56 -12.44 0.34
N TYR A 93 3.49 -11.62 -0.15
CA TYR A 93 4.45 -10.89 0.65
C TYR A 93 3.97 -9.48 1.05
N PHE A 94 2.84 -9.03 0.53
CA PHE A 94 2.35 -7.66 0.74
C PHE A 94 2.30 -7.26 2.21
N GLU A 95 1.77 -8.11 3.08
CA GLU A 95 1.68 -7.82 4.51
C GLU A 95 3.07 -7.67 5.16
N ALA A 96 3.99 -8.58 4.82
CA ALA A 96 5.34 -8.55 5.35
C ALA A 96 6.09 -7.28 4.89
N GLU A 97 5.90 -6.87 3.64
CA GLU A 97 6.49 -5.65 3.10
C GLU A 97 5.79 -4.38 3.64
N MET A 98 4.47 -4.43 3.85
CA MET A 98 3.70 -3.36 4.47
C MET A 98 4.21 -3.06 5.88
N VAL A 99 4.48 -4.08 6.70
CA VAL A 99 5.01 -3.92 8.07
C VAL A 99 6.31 -3.12 8.08
N ARG A 100 7.19 -3.31 7.09
CA ARG A 100 8.46 -2.58 6.96
C ARG A 100 8.27 -1.09 6.61
N LEU A 101 7.07 -0.69 6.20
CA LEU A 101 6.72 0.66 5.79
C LEU A 101 5.87 1.41 6.82
N LEU A 102 5.34 0.72 7.84
CA LEU A 102 4.47 1.33 8.87
C LEU A 102 5.17 2.43 9.67
N ASP A 103 6.48 2.33 9.86
CA ASP A 103 7.27 3.31 10.61
C ASP A 103 7.70 4.54 9.79
N VAL A 104 7.35 4.58 8.49
CA VAL A 104 7.74 5.67 7.60
C VAL A 104 6.86 6.91 7.82
N ASP A 105 5.55 6.75 7.84
CA ASP A 105 4.60 7.84 8.07
C ASP A 105 3.25 7.29 8.52
N VAL A 106 2.62 7.98 9.48
CA VAL A 106 1.33 7.57 10.06
C VAL A 106 0.22 7.56 9.02
N SER A 107 0.20 8.53 8.09
CA SER A 107 -0.83 8.62 7.05
C SER A 107 -0.66 7.51 6.02
N LEU A 108 0.60 7.21 5.64
CA LEU A 108 0.91 6.06 4.79
C LEU A 108 0.46 4.75 5.44
N ALA A 109 0.81 4.54 6.72
CA ALA A 109 0.41 3.36 7.47
C ALA A 109 -1.12 3.20 7.53
N ALA A 110 -1.85 4.29 7.80
CA ALA A 110 -3.30 4.28 7.82
C ALA A 110 -3.90 3.91 6.46
N HIS A 111 -3.41 4.49 5.37
CA HIS A 111 -3.90 4.15 4.02
C HIS A 111 -3.59 2.73 3.59
N LEU A 112 -2.38 2.21 3.90
CA LEU A 112 -2.05 0.81 3.61
C LEU A 112 -2.94 -0.15 4.39
N HIS A 113 -3.22 0.14 5.66
CA HIS A 113 -4.09 -0.68 6.49
C HIS A 113 -5.55 -0.64 6.02
N LEU A 114 -6.09 0.55 5.75
CA LEU A 114 -7.45 0.72 5.25
C LEU A 114 -7.64 0.08 3.86
N PHE A 115 -6.66 0.23 2.97
CA PHE A 115 -6.63 -0.49 1.70
C PHE A 115 -6.76 -2.00 1.93
N ARG A 116 -5.94 -2.56 2.83
CA ARG A 116 -5.94 -4.00 3.08
C ARG A 116 -7.27 -4.50 3.63
N ILE A 117 -7.87 -3.75 4.57
CA ILE A 117 -9.18 -4.09 5.14
C ILE A 117 -10.26 -4.06 4.06
N SER A 118 -10.35 -2.98 3.27
CA SER A 118 -11.37 -2.90 2.21
C SER A 118 -11.16 -3.98 1.15
N PHE A 119 -9.91 -4.24 0.76
CA PHE A 119 -9.62 -5.25 -0.24
C PHE A 119 -9.85 -6.68 0.27
N SER A 120 -9.59 -6.98 1.56
CA SER A 120 -9.89 -8.31 2.12
C SER A 120 -11.39 -8.61 2.06
N ILE A 121 -12.23 -7.59 2.34
CA ILE A 121 -13.69 -7.72 2.23
C ILE A 121 -14.10 -8.03 0.79
N VAL A 122 -13.47 -7.39 -0.20
CA VAL A 122 -13.71 -7.68 -1.62
C VAL A 122 -13.27 -9.11 -1.95
N GLU A 123 -12.08 -9.54 -1.53
CA GLU A 123 -11.57 -10.89 -1.77
C GLU A 123 -12.50 -11.97 -1.22
N ASP A 124 -12.91 -11.83 0.05
CA ASP A 124 -13.77 -12.77 0.76
C ASP A 124 -15.16 -12.88 0.09
N ARG A 125 -15.78 -11.74 -0.23
CA ARG A 125 -17.10 -11.74 -0.88
C ARG A 125 -17.05 -12.28 -2.32
N VAL A 126 -16.00 -11.95 -3.07
CA VAL A 126 -15.80 -12.47 -4.44
C VAL A 126 -15.48 -13.97 -4.43
N LEU A 127 -14.87 -14.49 -3.35
CA LEU A 127 -14.68 -15.92 -3.11
C LEU A 127 -16.03 -16.64 -3.00
N ASP A 128 -16.93 -16.15 -2.16
CA ASP A 128 -18.25 -16.72 -1.93
C ASP A 128 -19.12 -16.73 -3.21
N LEU A 129 -19.07 -15.65 -3.98
CA LEU A 129 -19.87 -15.50 -5.20
C LEU A 129 -19.53 -16.48 -6.33
N LYS A 130 -18.31 -17.04 -6.35
CA LYS A 130 -17.91 -17.96 -7.42
C LYS A 130 -18.75 -19.23 -7.44
N GLY A 131 -19.16 -19.74 -6.27
CA GLY A 131 -20.05 -20.90 -6.20
C GLY A 131 -21.39 -20.61 -6.90
N THR A 132 -21.94 -19.42 -6.65
CA THR A 132 -23.23 -18.97 -7.18
C THR A 132 -23.22 -18.80 -8.70
N PHE A 133 -22.19 -18.15 -9.27
CA PHE A 133 -22.12 -17.94 -10.73
C PHE A 133 -21.81 -19.23 -11.51
N THR A 134 -21.05 -20.17 -10.95
CA THR A 134 -20.80 -21.48 -11.58
C THR A 134 -22.03 -22.39 -11.57
N GLU A 135 -22.89 -22.28 -10.56
CA GLU A 135 -24.14 -23.03 -10.52
C GLU A 135 -25.18 -22.47 -11.52
N ASP A 136 -25.28 -21.14 -11.64
CA ASP A 136 -26.25 -20.51 -12.55
C ASP A 136 -25.93 -20.74 -14.04
N SER A 137 -24.66 -20.89 -14.41
CA SER A 137 -24.24 -21.19 -15.79
C SER A 137 -24.47 -22.66 -16.20
N SER A 138 -24.76 -23.54 -15.24
CA SER A 138 -25.09 -24.96 -15.47
C SER A 138 -26.60 -25.25 -15.52
N ARG A 139 -27.44 -24.25 -15.21
CA ARG A 139 -28.91 -24.35 -15.30
C ARG A 139 -29.40 -23.91 -16.69
N SER A 140 -30.42 -24.59 -17.20
CA SER A 140 -31.00 -24.37 -18.53
C SER A 140 -31.21 -22.88 -18.88
N PRO A 141 -30.97 -22.47 -20.13
CA PRO A 141 -31.11 -21.09 -20.58
C PRO A 141 -32.58 -20.64 -20.40
N GLY A 142 -32.87 -19.90 -19.34
CA GLY A 142 -34.21 -19.43 -19.01
C GLY A 142 -34.50 -19.30 -17.52
N ALA A 143 -33.78 -20.03 -16.65
CA ALA A 143 -33.94 -19.93 -15.20
C ALA A 143 -32.99 -18.87 -14.62
N VAL A 144 -33.17 -17.59 -14.99
CA VAL A 144 -32.48 -16.50 -14.30
C VAL A 144 -33.08 -16.40 -12.90
N LYS A 145 -32.38 -16.92 -11.89
CA LYS A 145 -32.75 -16.68 -10.50
C LYS A 145 -32.69 -15.17 -10.29
N LYS A 146 -33.83 -14.54 -10.00
CA LYS A 146 -33.85 -13.13 -9.60
C LYS A 146 -32.95 -13.05 -8.36
N PRO A 147 -31.89 -12.21 -8.36
CA PRO A 147 -30.99 -12.12 -7.23
C PRO A 147 -31.82 -11.82 -5.99
N SER A 148 -31.52 -12.53 -4.90
CA SER A 148 -32.16 -12.24 -3.62
C SER A 148 -31.72 -10.83 -3.18
N GLN A 149 -32.52 -10.17 -2.35
CA GLN A 149 -32.18 -8.83 -1.84
C GLN A 149 -30.83 -8.82 -1.09
N ARG A 150 -30.45 -9.97 -0.51
CA ARG A 150 -29.13 -10.17 0.09
C ARG A 150 -28.00 -10.13 -0.94
N ASP A 151 -28.21 -10.71 -2.12
CA ASP A 151 -27.20 -10.70 -3.19
C ASP A 151 -27.00 -9.28 -3.75
N SER A 152 -28.06 -8.47 -3.86
CA SER A 152 -27.94 -7.07 -4.31
C SER A 152 -27.13 -6.22 -3.34
N ASP A 153 -27.38 -6.36 -2.04
CA ASP A 153 -26.65 -5.62 -1.00
C ASP A 153 -25.17 -6.04 -0.98
N ASP A 154 -24.88 -7.33 -1.22
CA ASP A 154 -23.52 -7.84 -1.30
C ASP A 154 -22.77 -7.30 -2.54
N PHE A 155 -23.43 -7.17 -3.69
CA PHE A 155 -22.83 -6.58 -4.89
C PHE A 155 -22.50 -5.10 -4.71
N GLU A 156 -23.41 -4.32 -4.11
CA GLU A 156 -23.19 -2.90 -3.82
C GLU A 156 -22.04 -2.70 -2.83
N SER A 157 -21.96 -3.56 -1.81
CA SER A 157 -20.83 -3.54 -0.88
C SER A 157 -19.50 -3.85 -1.57
N ILE A 158 -19.45 -4.78 -2.52
CA ILE A 158 -18.22 -5.09 -3.27
C ILE A 158 -17.77 -3.88 -4.09
N ALA A 159 -18.69 -3.21 -4.78
CA ALA A 159 -18.37 -2.01 -5.56
C ALA A 159 -17.82 -0.90 -4.66
N THR A 160 -18.51 -0.64 -3.56
CA THR A 160 -18.12 0.40 -2.59
C THR A 160 -16.75 0.10 -1.97
N GLU A 161 -16.50 -1.15 -1.56
CA GLU A 161 -15.22 -1.52 -0.95
C GLU A 161 -14.07 -1.57 -1.96
N LEU A 162 -14.34 -1.91 -3.23
CA LEU A 162 -13.33 -1.81 -4.28
C LEU A 162 -12.93 -0.35 -4.52
N ASP A 163 -13.89 0.56 -4.61
CA ASP A 163 -13.62 1.99 -4.79
C ASP A 163 -12.88 2.56 -3.58
N ARG A 164 -13.25 2.13 -2.37
CA ARG A 164 -12.52 2.50 -1.14
C ARG A 164 -11.08 1.98 -1.16
N ALA A 165 -10.88 0.72 -1.53
CA ALA A 165 -9.56 0.13 -1.65
C ALA A 165 -8.72 0.90 -2.70
N ALA A 166 -9.27 1.15 -3.90
CA ALA A 166 -8.60 1.89 -4.95
C ALA A 166 -8.24 3.33 -4.52
N GLY A 167 -9.14 4.03 -3.82
CA GLY A 167 -8.88 5.37 -3.30
C GLY A 167 -7.76 5.40 -2.26
N HIS A 168 -7.76 4.47 -1.30
CA HIS A 168 -6.67 4.35 -0.32
C HIS A 168 -5.35 3.92 -0.95
N ALA A 169 -5.39 3.05 -1.97
CA ALA A 169 -4.21 2.66 -2.73
C ALA A 169 -3.59 3.84 -3.49
N ASP A 170 -4.40 4.70 -4.11
CA ASP A 170 -3.91 5.89 -4.82
C ASP A 170 -3.20 6.87 -3.88
N TYR A 171 -3.77 7.13 -2.70
CA TYR A 171 -3.09 7.93 -1.68
C TYR A 171 -1.81 7.25 -1.19
N ALA A 172 -1.84 5.95 -0.90
CA ALA A 172 -0.65 5.22 -0.44
C ALA A 172 0.48 5.25 -1.49
N ILE A 173 0.16 5.08 -2.77
CA ILE A 173 1.08 5.24 -3.91
C ILE A 173 1.73 6.63 -3.85
N HIS A 174 0.94 7.69 -3.70
CA HIS A 174 1.46 9.05 -3.60
C HIS A 174 2.45 9.21 -2.43
N TYR A 175 2.11 8.69 -1.24
CA TYR A 175 3.01 8.75 -0.08
C TYR A 175 4.28 7.92 -0.29
N LEU A 176 4.20 6.72 -0.88
CA LEU A 176 5.37 5.87 -1.18
C LEU A 176 6.34 6.56 -2.14
N GLU A 177 5.81 7.19 -3.19
CA GLU A 177 6.62 7.95 -4.14
C GLU A 177 7.41 9.06 -3.47
N LYS A 178 6.76 9.85 -2.59
CA LYS A 178 7.39 11.01 -1.96
C LYS A 178 8.30 10.63 -0.80
N LEU A 179 7.87 9.71 0.06
CA LEU A 179 8.53 9.42 1.35
C LEU A 179 9.57 8.30 1.27
N VAL A 180 9.48 7.40 0.29
CA VAL A 180 10.39 6.24 0.18
C VAL A 180 11.14 6.23 -1.14
N LEU A 181 10.44 6.34 -2.26
CA LEU A 181 11.03 6.15 -3.60
C LEU A 181 11.74 7.40 -4.13
N SER A 182 11.45 8.59 -3.57
CA SER A 182 12.07 9.83 -4.00
C SER A 182 13.59 9.85 -3.75
N LYS A 183 14.30 10.63 -4.56
CA LYS A 183 15.75 10.82 -4.40
C LYS A 183 16.08 11.43 -3.03
N MET A 184 15.25 12.36 -2.57
CA MET A 184 15.39 13.11 -1.31
C MET A 184 14.13 12.99 -0.43
N PRO A 185 13.96 11.86 0.29
CA PRO A 185 12.76 11.60 1.09
C PRO A 185 12.65 12.52 2.31
N THR A 186 13.78 12.92 2.90
CA THR A 186 13.83 13.85 4.03
C THR A 186 13.29 15.23 3.67
N VAL A 187 13.66 15.74 2.50
CA VAL A 187 13.15 17.02 1.96
C VAL A 187 11.65 16.92 1.68
N SER A 188 11.22 15.81 1.08
CA SER A 188 9.79 15.56 0.81
C SER A 188 8.98 15.52 2.11
N ARG A 189 9.48 14.84 3.15
CA ARG A 189 8.83 14.79 4.47
C ARG A 189 8.75 16.18 5.10
N LEU A 190 9.84 16.95 5.06
CA LEU A 190 9.85 18.32 5.58
C LEU A 190 8.86 19.22 4.83
N ARG A 191 8.82 19.12 3.50
CA ARG A 191 7.84 19.83 2.67
C ARG A 191 6.42 19.45 3.07
N MET A 192 6.10 18.17 3.20
CA MET A 192 4.75 17.71 3.58
C MET A 192 4.34 18.16 4.98
N SER A 193 5.31 18.41 5.86
CA SER A 193 5.06 19.02 7.16
C SER A 193 4.78 20.52 7.08
N LEU A 194 5.44 21.24 6.17
CA LEU A 194 5.35 22.71 6.05
C LEU A 194 4.24 23.17 5.10
N CYS A 195 4.17 22.60 3.89
CA CYS A 195 3.27 22.96 2.82
C CYS A 195 2.63 21.71 2.21
N ARG A 196 1.33 21.52 2.49
CA ARG A 196 0.56 20.38 1.99
C ARG A 196 -0.10 20.64 0.65
N TYR A 197 0.06 19.69 -0.27
CA TYR A 197 -0.64 19.72 -1.55
C TYR A 197 -2.12 19.35 -1.42
N PRO A 198 -2.96 19.69 -2.43
CA PRO A 198 -4.39 19.38 -2.41
C PRO A 198 -4.67 17.89 -2.17
N ILE A 199 -3.91 16.99 -2.80
CA ILE A 199 -4.05 15.54 -2.61
C ILE A 199 -3.77 15.09 -1.17
N GLU A 200 -2.80 15.72 -0.51
CA GLU A 200 -2.44 15.43 0.89
C GLU A 200 -3.48 15.97 1.87
N LYS A 201 -4.10 17.12 1.54
CA LYS A 201 -5.24 17.67 2.28
C LYS A 201 -6.45 16.74 2.16
N LYS A 202 -6.78 16.30 0.94
CA LYS A 202 -7.88 15.36 0.67
C LYS A 202 -7.64 14.03 1.38
N SER A 203 -6.44 13.45 1.27
CA SER A 203 -6.04 12.23 2.01
C SER A 203 -6.32 12.36 3.52
N ARG A 204 -5.90 13.47 4.14
CA ARG A 204 -6.15 13.69 5.57
C ARG A 204 -7.62 13.87 5.92
N GLU A 205 -8.39 14.48 5.03
CA GLU A 205 -9.84 14.63 5.19
C GLU A 205 -10.50 13.26 5.13
N VAL A 206 -10.17 12.45 4.13
CA VAL A 206 -10.62 11.05 4.00
C VAL A 206 -10.29 10.24 5.26
N LEU A 207 -9.08 10.38 5.81
CA LEU A 207 -8.70 9.68 7.06
C LEU A 207 -9.49 10.16 8.29
N LYS A 208 -10.03 11.38 8.27
CA LYS A 208 -10.84 11.91 9.37
C LYS A 208 -12.32 11.58 9.23
N THR A 209 -12.86 11.63 8.02
CA THR A 209 -14.28 11.43 7.73
C THR A 209 -14.62 9.98 7.44
N GLY A 210 -13.63 9.18 7.01
CA GLY A 210 -13.83 7.82 6.52
C GLY A 210 -14.52 7.76 5.15
N GLN A 211 -14.68 8.89 4.47
CA GLN A 211 -15.37 8.98 3.18
C GLN A 211 -14.36 9.28 2.07
N ILE A 212 -14.39 8.47 1.01
CA ILE A 212 -13.54 8.59 -0.19
C ILE A 212 -14.26 9.36 -1.30
#